data_AF-E2A9C8-F1
#
_entry.id   AF-E2A9C8-F1
#
_cell.length_a   1.000
_cell.length_b   1.000
_cell.length_c   1.000
_cell.angle_alpha   90.00
_cell.angle_beta   90.00
_cell.angle_gamma   90.00
#
_symmetry.space_group_name_H-M   'P 1'
#
loop_
_entity.id
_entity.type
_entity.pdbx_description
1 polymer ?
#
loop_
_entity_poly.entity_id
_entity_poly.type
_entity_poly.pdbx_seq_one_letter_code
_entity_poly.pdbx_strand_id
1 'polypeptide(L)'
;MAGFHDRDRALFPIRSIPAIVEIFKNQLENSAEPDLALLSILVGAVENSLTCNRVFAAQENTVYDEPMLPAVEYHIAEALYDKFHAVIKGAVDLTVYDTKYATRELVKKVSDVIWNSLTRSYYKDRAHLQSLYSYLTANKLDCYGVAFAVVAGCQVLGFKDVHLAMSEDHAWVVYGEDGTETAEVTWHGKGNEDKRGQPVEPGIASRSWLYLNGQAMVCNRALEVATIVSAINPSLNATTDAVEVGLVQQELLWLLYDLGHLAKYPMALGNLAELEEAAPTPGRPPPINLFQEAVRSARKFYANAHVYPYTYQGGYLYRHKLYVNAFASWADGADVLRKYDYSRDDGEIYKELLEIANELIPHTVRVDERLLRQPRCFAYLLRFYDGICQWEEGANTPVLHIGWARPLVNTISKFDASIRAQVVIECYETESKQKEEAQKRETSPEETLNNNNNNYCKTKERGNAARDLIKSLESKVPSNSASTHPSIQALTAACSEKILNRDYLLQGGGEPFVAPPDDTLPPAPSTSQEKLHVEPEVKIDSENEKPKITLYSQKMKGLKDLLLAEKLNTHAISLQLTAQSQVQIGKKSRGSDDVGVSQRPKRTRRE
;
A
#
# COMPACT_ATOMS: atom_id res chain seq x y z
N MET A 1 30.20 -16.32 5.48
CA MET A 1 30.51 -16.48 4.03
C MET A 1 29.16 -16.74 3.35
N ALA A 2 28.91 -16.26 2.13
CA ALA A 2 27.67 -16.63 1.42
C ALA A 2 27.66 -18.14 1.11
N GLY A 3 26.48 -18.75 1.04
CA GLY A 3 26.28 -20.19 0.82
C GLY A 3 26.01 -21.04 2.07
N PHE A 4 26.14 -22.36 1.93
CA PHE A 4 25.86 -23.35 2.97
C PHE A 4 26.93 -23.35 4.08
N HIS A 5 26.59 -22.85 5.27
CA HIS A 5 27.44 -23.00 6.46
C HIS A 5 27.43 -24.45 6.96
N ASP A 6 28.51 -24.90 7.61
CA ASP A 6 28.60 -26.27 8.14
C ASP A 6 27.44 -26.62 9.09
N ARG A 7 26.93 -25.64 9.83
CA ARG A 7 25.75 -25.78 10.69
C ARG A 7 24.47 -26.01 9.89
N ASP A 8 24.30 -25.31 8.77
CA ASP A 8 23.15 -25.48 7.88
C ASP A 8 23.21 -26.85 7.19
N ARG A 9 24.41 -27.31 6.80
CA ARG A 9 24.63 -28.65 6.21
C ARG A 9 24.20 -29.78 7.13
N ALA A 10 24.40 -29.62 8.44
CA ALA A 10 24.02 -30.62 9.44
C ALA A 10 22.49 -30.80 9.59
N LEU A 11 21.70 -29.84 9.11
CA LEU A 11 20.23 -29.89 9.13
C LEU A 11 19.64 -30.64 7.92
N PHE A 12 20.49 -31.07 6.97
CA PHE A 12 20.07 -31.89 5.84
C PHE A 12 20.06 -33.39 6.15
N PRO A 13 19.15 -34.17 5.54
CA PRO A 13 18.05 -33.71 4.68
C PRO A 13 16.96 -32.97 5.47
N ILE A 14 16.45 -31.88 4.90
CA ILE A 14 15.39 -31.08 5.55
C ILE A 14 14.10 -31.88 5.49
N ARG A 15 13.60 -32.31 6.65
CA ARG A 15 12.39 -33.17 6.79
C ARG A 15 11.34 -32.62 7.74
N SER A 16 11.60 -31.48 8.36
CA SER A 16 10.70 -30.87 9.35
C SER A 16 10.70 -29.35 9.23
N ILE A 17 9.60 -28.74 9.65
CA ILE A 17 9.44 -27.28 9.67
C ILE A 17 10.51 -26.62 10.58
N PRO A 18 10.81 -27.14 11.79
CA PRO A 18 11.87 -26.57 12.61
C PRO A 18 13.24 -26.55 11.93
N ALA A 19 13.57 -27.55 11.11
CA ALA A 19 14.86 -27.61 10.42
C ALA A 19 15.01 -26.47 9.38
N ILE A 20 13.96 -26.17 8.60
CA ILE A 20 14.02 -25.05 7.65
C ILE A 20 14.01 -23.70 8.37
N VAL A 21 13.24 -23.57 9.45
CA VAL A 21 13.22 -22.35 10.29
C VAL A 21 14.61 -22.08 10.89
N GLU A 22 15.29 -23.11 11.37
CA GLU A 22 16.65 -22.97 11.92
C GLU A 22 17.67 -22.53 10.86
N ILE A 23 17.56 -22.99 9.61
CA ILE A 23 18.41 -22.51 8.50
C ILE A 23 18.16 -21.01 8.25
N PHE A 24 16.90 -20.58 8.20
CA PHE A 24 16.56 -19.17 8.02
C PHE A 24 17.07 -18.31 9.18
N LYS A 25 16.91 -18.79 10.41
CA LYS A 25 17.41 -18.13 11.61
C LYS A 25 18.93 -17.98 11.57
N ASN A 26 19.65 -19.05 11.23
CA ASN A 26 21.11 -19.02 11.11
C ASN A 26 21.58 -17.97 10.10
N GLN A 27 20.91 -17.86 8.95
CA GLN A 27 21.25 -16.90 7.91
C GLN A 27 20.94 -15.45 8.33
N LEU A 28 19.84 -15.23 9.05
CA LEU A 28 19.42 -13.89 9.52
C LEU A 28 20.25 -13.39 10.71
N GLU A 29 20.59 -14.24 11.67
CA GLU A 29 21.31 -13.83 12.88
C GLU A 29 22.83 -13.78 12.70
N ASN A 30 23.40 -14.67 11.87
CA ASN A 30 24.86 -14.82 11.76
C ASN A 30 25.47 -14.18 10.51
N SER A 31 24.65 -13.64 9.60
CA SER A 31 25.13 -12.98 8.38
C SER A 31 24.48 -11.62 8.19
N ALA A 32 25.29 -10.60 7.94
CA ALA A 32 24.80 -9.31 7.45
C ALA A 32 24.28 -9.41 5.99
N GLU A 33 24.65 -10.47 5.28
CA GLU A 33 24.24 -10.79 3.91
C GLU A 33 23.65 -12.20 3.91
N PRO A 34 22.40 -12.41 4.36
CA PRO A 34 21.71 -13.68 4.20
C PRO A 34 21.66 -14.06 2.72
N ASP A 35 21.89 -15.33 2.42
CA ASP A 35 21.99 -15.80 1.05
C ASP A 35 20.61 -15.97 0.41
N LEU A 36 20.24 -15.03 -0.46
CA LEU A 36 18.93 -15.00 -1.09
C LEU A 36 18.73 -16.19 -2.03
N ALA A 37 19.79 -16.60 -2.73
CA ALA A 37 19.74 -17.69 -3.68
C ALA A 37 19.45 -19.02 -2.96
N LEU A 38 20.19 -19.28 -1.89
CA LEU A 38 20.00 -20.45 -1.03
C LEU A 38 18.58 -20.51 -0.46
N LEU A 39 18.13 -19.45 0.22
CA LEU A 39 16.84 -19.44 0.92
C LEU A 39 15.66 -19.60 -0.04
N SER A 40 15.72 -18.95 -1.21
CA SER A 40 14.69 -19.08 -2.25
C SER A 40 14.64 -20.48 -2.87
N ILE A 41 15.80 -21.13 -3.07
CA ILE A 41 15.87 -22.51 -3.57
C ILE A 41 15.24 -23.49 -2.56
N LEU A 42 15.57 -23.36 -1.27
CA LEU A 42 15.07 -24.27 -0.23
C LEU A 42 13.56 -24.17 -0.06
N VAL A 43 13.04 -22.95 0.08
CA VAL A 43 11.59 -22.72 0.19
C VAL A 43 10.86 -23.18 -1.07
N GLY A 44 11.39 -22.85 -2.25
CA GLY A 44 10.80 -23.27 -3.51
C GLY A 44 10.79 -24.80 -3.68
N ALA A 45 11.79 -25.50 -3.17
CA ALA A 45 11.84 -26.97 -3.20
C ALA A 45 10.78 -27.61 -2.28
N VAL A 46 10.59 -27.06 -1.08
CA VAL A 46 9.54 -27.51 -0.15
C VAL A 46 8.15 -27.25 -0.72
N GLU A 47 7.90 -26.02 -1.19
CA GLU A 47 6.62 -25.63 -1.80
C GLU A 47 6.29 -26.54 -2.99
N ASN A 48 7.21 -26.66 -3.95
CA ASN A 48 6.95 -27.42 -5.18
C ASN A 48 6.69 -28.91 -4.91
N SER A 49 7.39 -29.50 -3.95
CA SER A 49 7.20 -30.90 -3.55
C SER A 49 5.80 -31.16 -2.97
N LEU A 50 5.21 -30.18 -2.28
CA LEU A 50 3.91 -30.31 -1.62
C LEU A 50 2.73 -29.82 -2.46
N THR A 51 2.96 -28.92 -3.41
CA THR A 51 1.92 -28.35 -4.28
C THR A 51 1.89 -28.92 -5.68
N CYS A 52 3.05 -29.08 -6.33
CA CYS A 52 3.14 -29.45 -7.74
C CYS A 52 3.39 -30.96 -7.96
N ASN A 53 4.10 -31.64 -7.05
CA ASN A 53 4.56 -33.02 -7.22
C ASN A 53 4.09 -33.96 -6.08
N ARG A 54 2.78 -34.22 -5.99
CA ARG A 54 2.19 -35.10 -4.96
C ARG A 54 2.38 -36.61 -5.21
N VAL A 55 3.61 -37.07 -5.47
CA VAL A 55 3.94 -38.50 -5.38
C VAL A 55 4.04 -38.95 -3.91
N PHE A 56 4.26 -38.00 -2.99
CA PHE A 56 4.01 -38.17 -1.56
C PHE A 56 2.48 -38.17 -1.31
N ALA A 57 1.84 -39.30 -1.62
CA ALA A 57 0.54 -39.60 -1.03
C ALA A 57 0.75 -39.75 0.48
N ALA A 58 -0.02 -38.99 1.26
CA ALA A 58 -0.06 -39.08 2.71
C ALA A 58 -0.06 -40.54 3.14
N GLN A 59 1.04 -41.00 3.76
CA GLN A 59 0.89 -42.07 4.73
C GLN A 59 -0.09 -41.54 5.77
N GLU A 60 -1.08 -42.36 6.14
CA GLU A 60 -2.08 -42.02 7.16
C GLU A 60 -1.35 -41.72 8.48
N ASN A 61 -0.87 -40.48 8.63
CA ASN A 61 -0.31 -40.00 9.86
C ASN A 61 -1.46 -39.94 10.85
N THR A 62 -1.27 -40.59 11.99
CA THR A 62 -2.21 -40.50 13.08
C THR A 62 -2.32 -39.03 13.53
N VAL A 63 -3.44 -38.64 14.11
CA VAL A 63 -3.78 -37.24 14.51
C VAL A 63 -2.73 -36.57 15.43
N TYR A 64 -1.69 -37.29 15.86
CA TYR A 64 -0.68 -36.87 16.83
C TYR A 64 0.75 -36.77 16.27
N ASP A 65 1.02 -37.11 15.00
CA ASP A 65 2.37 -37.01 14.43
C ASP A 65 2.61 -35.63 13.79
N GLU A 66 3.77 -35.01 14.08
CA GLU A 66 4.19 -33.76 13.43
C GLU A 66 4.24 -33.95 11.90
N PRO A 67 3.74 -32.97 11.12
CA PRO A 67 3.75 -33.06 9.66
C PRO A 67 5.18 -33.16 9.14
N MET A 68 5.51 -34.30 8.53
CA MET A 68 6.83 -34.56 7.96
C MET A 68 6.91 -33.93 6.57
N LEU A 69 7.89 -33.06 6.36
CA LEU A 69 8.14 -32.46 5.05
C LEU A 69 8.81 -33.47 4.10
N PRO A 70 8.55 -33.39 2.79
CA PRO A 70 9.34 -34.11 1.79
C PRO A 70 10.82 -33.75 1.94
N ALA A 71 11.67 -34.77 1.96
CA ALA A 71 13.09 -34.59 2.19
C ALA A 71 13.73 -33.71 1.09
N VAL A 72 14.23 -32.53 1.46
CA VAL A 72 15.10 -31.74 0.59
C VAL A 72 16.54 -32.21 0.83
N GLU A 73 17.10 -32.89 -0.16
CA GLU A 73 18.45 -33.45 -0.10
C GLU A 73 19.52 -32.39 -0.36
N TYR A 74 20.60 -32.43 0.43
CA TYR A 74 21.69 -31.44 0.36
C TYR A 74 22.28 -31.33 -1.05
N HIS A 75 22.64 -32.46 -1.65
CA HIS A 75 23.31 -32.50 -2.95
C HIS A 75 22.42 -31.92 -4.08
N ILE A 76 21.09 -32.00 -3.95
CA ILE A 76 20.17 -31.40 -4.93
C ILE A 76 20.15 -29.88 -4.74
N ALA A 77 20.02 -29.41 -3.50
CA ALA A 77 20.02 -27.98 -3.20
C ALA A 77 21.36 -27.31 -3.59
N GLU A 78 22.49 -27.96 -3.30
CA GLU A 78 23.84 -27.54 -3.68
C GLU A 78 24.00 -27.46 -5.20
N ALA A 79 23.57 -28.49 -5.94
CA ALA A 79 23.65 -28.48 -7.40
C ALA A 79 22.82 -27.35 -8.04
N LEU A 80 21.64 -27.05 -7.49
CA LEU A 80 20.81 -25.92 -7.95
C LEU A 80 21.47 -24.58 -7.63
N TYR A 81 22.01 -24.44 -6.42
CA TYR A 81 22.73 -23.24 -5.99
C TYR A 81 23.95 -22.95 -6.88
N ASP A 82 24.77 -23.97 -7.15
CA ASP A 82 25.93 -23.88 -8.03
C ASP A 82 25.53 -23.58 -9.47
N LYS A 83 24.42 -24.17 -9.94
CA LYS A 83 23.87 -23.87 -11.27
C LYS A 83 23.50 -22.40 -11.41
N PHE A 84 22.83 -21.81 -10.41
CA PHE A 84 22.50 -20.38 -10.43
C PHE A 84 23.77 -19.52 -10.49
N HIS A 85 24.75 -19.83 -9.65
CA HIS A 85 26.04 -19.15 -9.64
C HIS A 85 26.76 -19.22 -10.98
N ALA A 86 26.80 -20.40 -11.59
CA ALA A 86 27.42 -20.61 -12.89
C ALA A 86 26.72 -19.82 -14.01
N VAL A 87 25.39 -19.76 -14.01
CA VAL A 87 24.60 -18.97 -14.97
C VAL A 87 24.95 -17.48 -14.87
N ILE A 88 24.98 -16.94 -13.65
CA ILE A 88 25.25 -15.51 -13.43
C ILE A 88 26.71 -15.16 -13.72
N LYS A 89 27.66 -15.84 -13.06
CA LYS A 89 29.09 -15.56 -13.19
C LYS A 89 29.64 -15.88 -14.58
N GLY A 90 29.03 -16.85 -15.29
CA GLY A 90 29.42 -17.19 -16.66
C GLY A 90 28.91 -16.19 -17.71
N ALA A 91 27.84 -15.44 -17.42
CA ALA A 91 27.21 -14.53 -18.38
C ALA A 91 27.55 -13.05 -18.18
N VAL A 92 28.07 -12.68 -17.00
CA VAL A 92 28.43 -11.30 -16.64
C VAL A 92 29.93 -11.21 -16.38
N ASP A 93 30.64 -10.59 -17.32
CA ASP A 93 32.07 -10.31 -17.19
C ASP A 93 32.28 -9.04 -16.34
N LEU A 94 32.72 -9.22 -15.10
CA LEU A 94 32.98 -8.12 -14.17
C LEU A 94 34.16 -7.24 -14.58
N THR A 95 35.06 -7.70 -15.47
CA THR A 95 36.18 -6.87 -15.92
C THR A 95 35.75 -5.66 -16.76
N VAL A 96 34.52 -5.69 -17.29
CA VAL A 96 33.89 -4.59 -18.03
C VAL A 96 33.29 -3.53 -17.08
N TYR A 97 33.09 -3.87 -15.81
CA TYR A 97 32.44 -3.02 -14.81
C TYR A 97 33.44 -2.66 -13.71
N ASP A 98 34.29 -1.66 -13.96
CA ASP A 98 35.25 -1.15 -12.97
C ASP A 98 34.58 -0.12 -12.04
N THR A 99 33.60 -0.58 -11.25
CA THR A 99 32.86 0.27 -10.31
C THR A 99 32.68 -0.39 -8.96
N LYS A 100 32.75 0.41 -7.90
CA LYS A 100 32.49 -0.05 -6.52
C LYS A 100 31.01 -0.37 -6.28
N TYR A 101 30.14 0.40 -6.92
CA TYR A 101 28.68 0.28 -6.82
C TYR A 101 28.13 -0.20 -8.16
N ALA A 102 26.96 -0.82 -8.14
CA ALA A 102 26.29 -1.28 -9.34
C ALA A 102 25.88 -0.08 -10.21
N THR A 103 26.03 -0.22 -11.53
CA THR A 103 25.51 0.76 -12.49
C THR A 103 24.24 0.23 -13.16
N ARG A 104 23.51 1.14 -13.81
CA ARG A 104 22.34 0.80 -14.62
C ARG A 104 22.63 -0.28 -15.66
N GLU A 105 23.79 -0.20 -16.32
CA GLU A 105 24.20 -1.16 -17.36
C GLU A 105 24.42 -2.55 -16.78
N LEU A 106 25.04 -2.64 -15.60
CA LEU A 106 25.22 -3.90 -14.89
C LEU A 106 23.87 -4.50 -14.48
N VAL A 107 23.01 -3.73 -13.81
CA VAL A 107 21.68 -4.19 -13.36
C VAL A 107 20.84 -4.65 -14.56
N LYS A 108 20.87 -3.88 -15.66
CA LYS A 108 20.20 -4.25 -16.91
C LYS A 108 20.79 -5.53 -17.50
N LYS A 109 22.12 -5.69 -17.47
CA LYS A 109 22.78 -6.91 -17.98
C LYS A 109 22.37 -8.14 -17.17
N VAL A 110 22.35 -8.07 -15.84
CA VAL A 110 21.87 -9.17 -14.97
C VAL A 110 20.40 -9.46 -15.28
N SER A 111 19.57 -8.43 -15.39
CA SER A 111 18.16 -8.57 -15.80
C SER A 111 18.03 -9.25 -17.16
N ASP A 112 18.86 -8.92 -18.15
CA ASP A 112 18.84 -9.57 -19.47
C ASP A 112 19.29 -11.03 -19.42
N VAL A 113 20.21 -11.40 -18.53
CA VAL A 113 20.60 -12.81 -18.31
C VAL A 113 19.40 -13.60 -17.79
N ILE A 114 18.74 -13.11 -16.73
CA ILE A 114 17.54 -13.74 -16.18
C ILE A 114 16.46 -13.81 -17.25
N TRP A 115 16.12 -12.68 -17.88
CA TRP A 115 15.06 -12.60 -18.89
C TRP A 115 15.24 -13.57 -20.05
N ASN A 116 16.43 -13.60 -20.65
CA ASN A 116 16.70 -14.41 -21.84
C ASN A 116 16.77 -15.90 -21.55
N SER A 117 16.95 -16.27 -20.29
CA SER A 117 16.90 -17.67 -19.85
C SER A 117 15.49 -18.18 -19.56
N LEU A 118 14.49 -17.28 -19.46
CA LEU A 118 13.09 -17.67 -19.27
C LEU A 118 12.48 -18.29 -20.53
N THR A 119 11.52 -19.17 -20.32
CA THR A 119 10.74 -19.78 -21.39
C THR A 119 9.97 -18.69 -22.16
N ARG A 120 10.03 -18.67 -23.49
CA ARG A 120 9.42 -17.59 -24.31
C ARG A 120 7.89 -17.47 -24.18
N SER A 121 7.20 -18.57 -23.87
CA SER A 121 5.75 -18.60 -23.77
C SER A 121 5.32 -19.50 -22.62
N TYR A 122 4.76 -18.88 -21.59
CA TYR A 122 4.07 -19.55 -20.49
C TYR A 122 3.07 -18.56 -19.88
N TYR A 123 2.14 -19.09 -19.10
CA TYR A 123 1.19 -18.28 -18.35
C TYR A 123 1.94 -17.62 -17.18
N LYS A 124 2.13 -16.30 -17.26
CA LYS A 124 2.90 -15.50 -16.28
C LYS A 124 2.20 -15.42 -14.93
N ASP A 125 0.86 -15.47 -14.91
CA ASP A 125 0.04 -15.41 -13.70
C ASP A 125 -0.23 -16.80 -13.08
N ARG A 126 0.67 -17.76 -13.31
CA ARG A 126 0.53 -19.12 -12.76
C ARG A 126 1.21 -19.17 -11.37
N ALA A 127 0.56 -19.83 -10.43
CA ALA A 127 1.11 -20.09 -9.09
C ALA A 127 2.44 -20.86 -9.14
N HIS A 128 3.24 -20.74 -8.07
CA HIS A 128 4.51 -21.43 -7.84
C HIS A 128 5.65 -21.02 -8.80
N LEU A 129 5.62 -19.79 -9.31
CA LEU A 129 6.63 -19.22 -10.21
C LEU A 129 7.49 -18.12 -9.56
N GLN A 130 7.41 -17.91 -8.26
CA GLN A 130 8.07 -16.81 -7.55
C GLN A 130 9.51 -17.11 -7.11
N SER A 131 9.91 -18.39 -7.06
CA SER A 131 11.18 -18.82 -6.45
C SER A 131 12.27 -19.13 -7.47
N LEU A 132 13.54 -19.03 -7.03
CA LEU A 132 14.68 -19.46 -7.83
C LEU A 132 14.67 -20.97 -8.09
N TYR A 133 13.97 -21.76 -7.28
CA TYR A 133 13.71 -23.17 -7.58
C TYR A 133 12.93 -23.32 -8.89
N SER A 134 11.84 -22.57 -9.08
CA SER A 134 11.07 -22.57 -10.34
C SER A 134 11.92 -22.11 -11.53
N TYR A 135 12.75 -21.08 -11.31
CA TYR A 135 13.70 -20.61 -12.32
C TYR A 135 14.65 -21.71 -12.77
N LEU A 136 15.31 -22.40 -11.83
CA LEU A 136 16.36 -23.36 -12.13
C LEU A 136 15.86 -24.70 -12.65
N THR A 137 14.62 -25.08 -12.29
CA THR A 137 14.00 -26.36 -12.69
C THR A 137 13.13 -26.23 -13.94
N ALA A 138 12.47 -25.09 -14.14
CA ALA A 138 11.47 -24.91 -15.20
C ALA A 138 11.70 -23.69 -16.09
N ASN A 139 12.71 -22.84 -15.83
CA ASN A 139 12.98 -21.59 -16.54
C ASN A 139 11.73 -20.68 -16.61
N LYS A 140 11.00 -20.56 -15.50
CA LYS A 140 9.77 -19.76 -15.41
C LYS A 140 9.79 -18.95 -14.12
N LEU A 141 9.39 -17.68 -14.25
CA LEU A 141 9.26 -16.76 -13.13
C LEU A 141 8.00 -15.88 -13.30
N ASP A 142 7.37 -15.48 -12.22
CA ASP A 142 6.39 -14.38 -12.26
C ASP A 142 7.11 -13.01 -12.19
N CYS A 143 6.35 -11.91 -12.17
CA CYS A 143 6.94 -10.56 -12.22
C CYS A 143 7.84 -10.28 -11.01
N TYR A 144 7.40 -10.64 -9.80
CA TYR A 144 8.17 -10.54 -8.55
C TYR A 144 9.42 -11.42 -8.62
N GLY A 145 9.28 -12.68 -9.02
CA GLY A 145 10.35 -13.65 -9.11
C GLY A 145 11.47 -13.19 -10.03
N VAL A 146 11.16 -12.52 -11.15
CA VAL A 146 12.18 -11.89 -12.01
C VAL A 146 12.94 -10.79 -11.27
N ALA A 147 12.24 -9.86 -10.62
CA ALA A 147 12.89 -8.77 -9.89
C ALA A 147 13.78 -9.30 -8.76
N PHE A 148 13.28 -10.26 -7.99
CA PHE A 148 14.01 -10.96 -6.94
C PHE A 148 15.25 -11.69 -7.49
N ALA A 149 15.12 -12.42 -8.60
CA ALA A 149 16.23 -13.13 -9.22
C ALA A 149 17.34 -12.19 -9.69
N VAL A 150 17.02 -10.97 -10.11
CA VAL A 150 18.02 -9.94 -10.45
C VAL A 150 18.77 -9.47 -9.21
N VAL A 151 18.09 -9.23 -8.10
CA VAL A 151 18.72 -8.87 -6.82
C VAL A 151 19.66 -9.98 -6.35
N ALA A 152 19.18 -11.23 -6.34
CA ALA A 152 20.00 -12.39 -6.00
C ALA A 152 21.21 -12.55 -6.95
N GLY A 153 21.02 -12.32 -8.25
CA GLY A 153 22.11 -12.33 -9.23
C GLY A 153 23.17 -11.25 -8.96
N CYS A 154 22.76 -10.06 -8.57
CA CYS A 154 23.68 -8.99 -8.17
C CYS A 154 24.42 -9.33 -6.87
N GLN A 155 23.74 -9.94 -5.90
CA GLN A 155 24.36 -10.44 -4.66
C GLN A 155 25.46 -11.49 -4.97
N VAL A 156 25.19 -12.42 -5.90
CA VAL A 156 26.16 -13.44 -6.36
C VAL A 156 27.42 -12.82 -6.99
N LEU A 157 27.27 -11.68 -7.64
CA LEU A 157 28.38 -10.92 -8.24
C LEU A 157 29.13 -10.05 -7.21
N GLY A 158 28.64 -9.97 -5.97
CA GLY A 158 29.26 -9.22 -4.88
C GLY A 158 28.74 -7.79 -4.69
N PHE A 159 27.69 -7.40 -5.42
CA PHE A 159 27.07 -6.08 -5.28
C PHE A 159 26.07 -6.07 -4.13
N LYS A 160 26.40 -5.33 -3.08
CA LYS A 160 25.61 -5.23 -1.85
C LYS A 160 24.60 -4.09 -1.89
N ASP A 161 24.81 -3.12 -2.77
CA ASP A 161 24.04 -1.90 -2.94
C ASP A 161 22.77 -2.10 -3.79
N VAL A 162 22.61 -3.27 -4.43
CA VAL A 162 21.43 -3.58 -5.25
C VAL A 162 20.34 -4.20 -4.40
N HIS A 163 19.22 -3.52 -4.21
CA HIS A 163 18.13 -3.98 -3.36
C HIS A 163 16.80 -4.05 -4.09
N LEU A 164 15.93 -4.92 -3.59
CA LEU A 164 14.55 -5.02 -4.07
C LEU A 164 13.74 -3.81 -3.61
N ALA A 165 12.96 -3.24 -4.52
CA ALA A 165 11.90 -2.31 -4.17
C ALA A 165 10.55 -2.87 -4.61
N MET A 166 9.55 -2.77 -3.72
CA MET A 166 8.21 -3.31 -3.96
C MET A 166 7.15 -2.29 -3.62
N SER A 167 6.20 -2.14 -4.53
CA SER A 167 4.89 -1.57 -4.21
C SER A 167 3.92 -2.68 -3.80
N GLU A 168 2.64 -2.34 -3.79
CA GLU A 168 1.57 -3.30 -3.52
C GLU A 168 1.30 -4.25 -4.70
N ASP A 169 1.71 -3.92 -5.93
CA ASP A 169 1.43 -4.72 -7.15
C ASP A 169 2.60 -4.76 -8.16
N HIS A 170 3.77 -4.23 -7.81
CA HIS A 170 4.94 -4.24 -8.69
C HIS A 170 6.25 -4.32 -7.92
N ALA A 171 7.30 -4.78 -8.61
CA ALA A 171 8.63 -4.91 -8.06
C ALA A 171 9.70 -4.45 -9.07
N TRP A 172 10.69 -3.73 -8.57
CA TRP A 172 11.83 -3.24 -9.33
C TRP A 172 13.08 -3.24 -8.44
N VAL A 173 14.18 -2.66 -8.94
CA VAL A 173 15.45 -2.64 -8.22
C VAL A 173 15.88 -1.21 -7.93
N VAL A 174 16.43 -1.01 -6.73
CA VAL A 174 17.21 0.19 -6.37
C VAL A 174 18.69 -0.16 -6.29
N TYR A 175 19.56 0.78 -6.65
CA TYR A 175 21.02 0.57 -6.65
C TYR A 175 21.78 1.90 -6.51
N GLY A 176 23.12 1.80 -6.54
CA GLY A 176 24.03 2.93 -6.45
C GLY A 176 24.45 3.24 -5.02
N GLU A 177 25.39 4.18 -4.86
CA GLU A 177 26.03 4.49 -3.57
C GLU A 177 25.02 4.84 -2.46
N ASP A 178 24.03 5.66 -2.79
CA ASP A 178 22.99 6.13 -1.86
C ASP A 178 21.69 5.31 -1.95
N GLY A 179 21.62 4.29 -2.82
CA GLY A 179 20.41 3.50 -3.06
C GLY A 179 19.24 4.30 -3.66
N THR A 180 19.53 5.41 -4.36
CA THR A 180 18.53 6.30 -4.94
C THR A 180 18.22 6.01 -6.40
N GLU A 181 19.11 5.32 -7.10
CA GLU A 181 18.90 4.98 -8.51
C GLU A 181 17.90 3.85 -8.63
N THR A 182 17.03 3.91 -9.63
CA THR A 182 15.98 2.92 -9.84
C THR A 182 16.09 2.31 -11.23
N ALA A 183 15.73 1.03 -11.35
CA ALA A 183 15.60 0.37 -12.63
C ALA A 183 14.47 -0.66 -12.63
N GLU A 184 13.61 -0.52 -13.62
CA GLU A 184 12.68 -1.57 -14.03
C GLU A 184 13.47 -2.79 -14.50
N VAL A 185 13.17 -3.97 -13.96
CA VAL A 185 13.87 -5.21 -14.34
C VAL A 185 12.93 -6.31 -14.81
N THR A 186 11.62 -6.09 -14.67
CA THR A 186 10.55 -7.04 -14.97
C THR A 186 9.44 -6.36 -15.78
N TRP A 187 8.35 -7.08 -16.06
CA TRP A 187 7.13 -6.54 -16.66
C TRP A 187 6.09 -6.20 -15.59
N HIS A 188 5.16 -5.31 -15.92
CA HIS A 188 3.90 -5.15 -15.20
C HIS A 188 2.73 -5.24 -16.18
N GLY A 189 1.69 -6.00 -15.82
CA GLY A 189 0.54 -6.23 -16.70
C GLY A 189 0.91 -6.90 -18.03
N LYS A 190 0.16 -6.59 -19.09
CA LYS A 190 0.34 -7.17 -20.43
C LYS A 190 0.82 -6.10 -21.43
N GLY A 191 1.95 -6.36 -22.10
CA GLY A 191 2.44 -5.51 -23.20
C GLY A 191 3.35 -4.35 -22.79
N ASN A 192 3.83 -4.32 -21.54
CA ASN A 192 4.73 -3.28 -21.01
C ASN A 192 6.18 -3.79 -20.81
N GLU A 193 6.61 -4.83 -21.54
CA GLU A 193 7.95 -5.42 -21.39
C GLU A 193 9.12 -4.48 -21.77
N ASP A 194 8.83 -3.40 -22.49
CA ASP A 194 9.78 -2.41 -23.01
C ASP A 194 10.33 -1.43 -21.96
N LYS A 195 9.74 -1.40 -20.77
CA LYS A 195 10.18 -0.54 -19.67
C LYS A 195 11.50 -1.01 -19.01
N ARG A 196 11.96 -2.25 -19.27
CA ARG A 196 13.16 -2.82 -18.62
C ARG A 196 14.44 -2.00 -18.82
N GLY A 197 14.99 -1.57 -17.71
CA GLY A 197 16.16 -0.70 -17.55
C GLY A 197 15.80 0.78 -17.47
N GLN A 198 14.54 1.17 -17.61
CA GLN A 198 14.11 2.56 -17.39
C GLN A 198 13.93 2.81 -15.89
N PRO A 199 14.06 4.05 -15.44
CA PRO A 199 13.86 4.38 -14.04
C PRO A 199 12.36 4.63 -13.76
N VAL A 200 11.95 4.59 -12.49
CA VAL A 200 10.51 4.56 -12.12
C VAL A 200 9.90 5.95 -11.86
N GLU A 201 10.69 7.02 -11.90
CA GLU A 201 10.23 8.39 -11.61
C GLU A 201 9.08 8.86 -12.51
N PRO A 202 8.98 8.48 -13.80
CA PRO A 202 7.81 8.81 -14.60
C PRO A 202 6.49 8.28 -14.01
N GLY A 203 6.51 7.08 -13.42
CA GLY A 203 5.35 6.48 -12.76
C GLY A 203 5.00 7.14 -11.42
N ILE A 204 6.03 7.59 -10.69
CA ILE A 204 5.86 8.39 -9.47
C ILE A 204 5.28 9.77 -9.82
N ALA A 205 5.78 10.41 -10.88
CA ALA A 205 5.32 11.73 -11.33
C ALA A 205 3.87 11.72 -11.84
N SER A 206 3.40 10.59 -12.37
CA SER A 206 2.00 10.40 -12.75
C SER A 206 1.08 10.06 -11.58
N ARG A 207 1.59 10.06 -10.35
CA ARG A 207 0.83 9.74 -9.13
C ARG A 207 0.07 8.41 -9.19
N SER A 208 0.65 7.41 -9.85
CA SER A 208 0.04 6.08 -9.95
C SER A 208 0.20 5.31 -8.65
N TRP A 209 -0.85 4.58 -8.26
CA TRP A 209 -0.81 3.68 -7.11
C TRP A 209 0.26 2.59 -7.28
N LEU A 210 0.49 2.14 -8.52
CA LEU A 210 1.53 1.16 -8.85
C LEU A 210 2.92 1.51 -8.30
N TYR A 211 3.27 2.80 -8.18
CA TYR A 211 4.55 3.26 -7.65
C TYR A 211 4.43 3.96 -6.28
N LEU A 212 3.24 3.95 -5.68
CA LEU A 212 2.93 4.48 -4.35
C LEU A 212 3.45 5.91 -4.09
N ASN A 213 3.51 6.77 -5.11
CA ASN A 213 4.07 8.12 -5.02
C ASN A 213 5.49 8.15 -4.42
N GLY A 214 6.30 7.13 -4.71
CA GLY A 214 7.66 6.98 -4.17
C GLY A 214 7.71 6.49 -2.72
N GLN A 215 6.59 6.04 -2.15
CA GLN A 215 6.49 5.44 -0.82
C GLN A 215 6.48 3.90 -0.87
N ALA A 216 7.15 3.34 -1.89
CA ALA A 216 7.37 1.91 -2.01
C ALA A 216 8.31 1.38 -0.91
N MET A 217 8.20 0.09 -0.63
CA MET A 217 9.09 -0.59 0.31
C MET A 217 10.44 -0.81 -0.36
N VAL A 218 11.46 -0.07 0.09
CA VAL A 218 12.85 -0.32 -0.29
C VAL A 218 13.46 -1.29 0.72
N CYS A 219 13.86 -2.46 0.24
CA CYS A 219 14.30 -3.55 1.09
C CYS A 219 15.75 -3.41 1.52
N ASN A 220 16.03 -3.94 2.71
CA ASN A 220 17.37 -4.43 3.05
C ASN A 220 17.38 -5.96 2.89
N ARG A 221 18.52 -6.61 3.14
CA ARG A 221 18.64 -8.07 2.98
C ARG A 221 17.66 -8.87 3.84
N ALA A 222 17.44 -8.47 5.09
CA ALA A 222 16.49 -9.15 5.96
C ALA A 222 15.04 -9.00 5.45
N LEU A 223 14.69 -7.84 4.89
CA LEU A 223 13.39 -7.59 4.30
C LEU A 223 13.22 -8.37 2.99
N GLU A 224 14.26 -8.55 2.18
CA GLU A 224 14.22 -9.45 1.01
C GLU A 224 14.03 -10.92 1.41
N VAL A 225 14.59 -11.36 2.55
CA VAL A 225 14.23 -12.67 3.10
C VAL A 225 12.75 -12.71 3.47
N ALA A 226 12.21 -11.64 4.05
CA ALA A 226 10.78 -11.56 4.33
C ALA A 226 9.92 -11.58 3.06
N THR A 227 10.38 -11.03 1.94
CA THR A 227 9.64 -11.13 0.66
C THR A 227 9.68 -12.56 0.12
N ILE A 228 10.78 -13.32 0.28
CA ILE A 228 10.83 -14.76 -0.06
C ILE A 228 9.74 -15.51 0.71
N VAL A 229 9.66 -15.28 2.03
CA VAL A 229 8.69 -15.97 2.90
C VAL A 229 7.26 -15.53 2.58
N SER A 230 7.01 -14.23 2.40
CA SER A 230 5.68 -13.72 2.06
C SER A 230 5.20 -14.19 0.68
N ALA A 231 6.12 -14.52 -0.23
CA ALA A 231 5.79 -15.03 -1.56
C ALA A 231 5.49 -16.54 -1.59
N ILE A 232 5.68 -17.27 -0.48
CA ILE A 232 5.28 -18.69 -0.39
C ILE A 232 3.80 -18.81 -0.75
N ASN A 233 3.48 -19.76 -1.63
CA ASN A 233 2.11 -19.99 -2.10
C ASN A 233 1.61 -21.37 -1.68
N PRO A 234 0.76 -21.45 -0.63
CA PRO A 234 0.17 -22.71 -0.18
C PRO A 234 -0.84 -23.33 -1.16
N SER A 235 -1.37 -22.58 -2.12
CA SER A 235 -2.52 -23.02 -2.92
C SER A 235 -2.23 -24.15 -3.89
N LEU A 236 -3.04 -25.21 -3.83
CA LEU A 236 -3.00 -26.34 -4.77
C LEU A 236 -3.86 -26.08 -6.00
N ASN A 237 -4.99 -25.42 -5.75
CA ASN A 237 -5.98 -25.01 -6.72
C ASN A 237 -6.78 -23.84 -6.12
N ALA A 238 -7.78 -23.34 -6.84
CA ALA A 238 -8.57 -22.17 -6.43
C ALA A 238 -9.35 -22.32 -5.10
N THR A 239 -9.41 -23.52 -4.51
CA THR A 239 -10.25 -23.81 -3.34
C THR A 239 -9.56 -24.66 -2.27
N THR A 240 -8.28 -25.01 -2.44
CA THR A 240 -7.59 -25.91 -1.52
C THR A 240 -6.13 -25.53 -1.39
N ASP A 241 -5.64 -25.48 -0.16
CA ASP A 241 -4.25 -25.19 0.18
C ASP A 241 -3.54 -26.41 0.77
N ALA A 242 -2.22 -26.44 0.65
CA ALA A 242 -1.33 -27.35 1.37
C ALA A 242 -1.08 -26.79 2.77
N VAL A 243 -1.66 -27.44 3.78
CA VAL A 243 -1.57 -27.01 5.18
C VAL A 243 -0.12 -26.90 5.64
N GLU A 244 0.72 -27.87 5.27
CA GLU A 244 2.13 -27.91 5.64
C GLU A 244 2.92 -26.72 5.07
N VAL A 245 2.57 -26.26 3.86
CA VAL A 245 3.19 -25.08 3.25
C VAL A 245 2.76 -23.81 3.96
N GLY A 246 1.48 -23.71 4.33
CA GLY A 246 0.96 -22.61 5.16
C GLY A 246 1.65 -22.55 6.53
N LEU A 247 1.86 -23.69 7.19
CA LEU A 247 2.58 -23.76 8.47
C LEU A 247 4.05 -23.35 8.33
N VAL A 248 4.74 -23.76 7.25
CA VAL A 248 6.12 -23.30 6.97
C VAL A 248 6.15 -21.78 6.80
N GLN A 249 5.20 -21.21 6.05
CA GLN A 249 5.10 -19.76 5.86
C GLN A 249 4.85 -19.05 7.19
N GLN A 250 3.92 -19.55 8.01
CA GLN A 250 3.55 -18.99 9.30
C GLN A 250 4.73 -18.96 10.29
N GLU A 251 5.43 -20.09 10.46
CA GLU A 251 6.58 -20.19 11.36
C GLU A 251 7.74 -19.28 10.93
N LEU A 252 8.00 -19.20 9.62
CA LEU A 252 9.03 -18.30 9.08
C LEU A 252 8.66 -16.82 9.22
N LEU A 253 7.38 -16.45 9.05
CA LEU A 253 6.90 -15.10 9.30
C LEU A 253 6.98 -14.74 10.78
N TRP A 254 6.70 -15.68 11.70
CA TRP A 254 6.91 -15.47 13.13
C TRP A 254 8.37 -15.24 13.48
N LEU A 255 9.29 -16.03 12.92
CA LEU A 255 10.73 -15.80 13.08
C LEU A 255 11.10 -14.37 12.66
N LEU A 256 10.64 -13.93 11.49
CA LEU A 256 10.91 -12.57 10.99
C LEU A 256 10.25 -11.48 11.84
N TYR A 257 9.07 -11.76 12.40
CA TYR A 257 8.38 -10.86 13.33
C TYR A 257 9.18 -10.69 14.63
N ASP A 258 9.63 -11.80 15.22
CA ASP A 258 10.38 -11.83 16.48
C ASP A 258 11.75 -11.15 16.35
N LEU A 259 12.38 -11.25 15.17
CA LEU A 259 13.61 -10.53 14.84
C LEU A 259 13.38 -9.04 14.47
N GLY A 260 12.12 -8.58 14.44
CA GLY A 260 11.75 -7.20 14.14
C GLY A 260 11.86 -6.82 12.66
N HIS A 261 12.02 -7.80 11.76
CA HIS A 261 12.18 -7.57 10.32
C HIS A 261 10.86 -7.26 9.60
N LEU A 262 9.71 -7.63 10.19
CA LEU A 262 8.39 -7.30 9.62
C LEU A 262 7.87 -5.89 9.95
N ALA A 263 8.53 -5.14 10.83
CA ALA A 263 8.04 -3.84 11.29
C ALA A 263 7.80 -2.84 10.15
N LYS A 264 8.56 -2.95 9.05
CA LYS A 264 8.44 -2.13 7.83
C LYS A 264 7.75 -2.86 6.67
N TYR A 265 7.09 -4.00 6.89
CA TYR A 265 6.43 -4.76 5.85
C TYR A 265 4.92 -4.92 6.14
N PRO A 266 4.08 -3.92 5.79
CA PRO A 266 2.65 -3.97 6.07
C PRO A 266 1.95 -5.22 5.50
N MET A 267 2.30 -5.62 4.27
CA MET A 267 1.65 -6.73 3.59
C MET A 267 2.02 -8.09 4.21
N ALA A 268 3.28 -8.28 4.64
CA ALA A 268 3.67 -9.51 5.35
C ALA A 268 3.03 -9.62 6.74
N LEU A 269 2.81 -8.49 7.44
CA LEU A 269 2.01 -8.47 8.67
C LEU A 269 0.56 -8.87 8.41
N GLY A 270 -0.02 -8.43 7.29
CA GLY A 270 -1.34 -8.87 6.83
C GLY A 270 -1.40 -10.37 6.53
N ASN A 271 -0.41 -10.88 5.79
CA ASN A 271 -0.29 -12.31 5.48
C ASN A 271 -0.18 -13.17 6.76
N LEU A 272 0.68 -12.77 7.71
CA LEU A 272 0.79 -13.45 9.00
C LEU A 272 -0.55 -13.43 9.78
N ALA A 273 -1.28 -12.32 9.73
CA ALA A 273 -2.58 -12.22 10.38
C ALA A 273 -3.63 -13.16 9.77
N GLU A 274 -3.62 -13.35 8.44
CA GLU A 274 -4.51 -14.31 7.77
C GLU A 274 -4.16 -15.76 8.11
N LEU A 275 -2.86 -16.09 8.19
CA LEU A 275 -2.40 -17.41 8.63
C LEU A 275 -2.80 -17.69 10.09
N GLU A 276 -2.67 -16.71 10.98
CA GLU A 276 -3.12 -16.81 12.37
C GLU A 276 -4.65 -16.87 12.51
N GLU A 277 -5.41 -16.26 11.60
CA GLU A 277 -6.87 -16.43 11.54
C GLU A 277 -7.24 -17.87 11.17
N ALA A 278 -6.49 -18.48 10.24
CA ALA A 278 -6.72 -19.85 9.79
C ALA A 278 -6.27 -20.90 10.82
N ALA A 279 -5.10 -20.72 11.44
CA ALA A 279 -4.51 -21.64 12.39
C ALA A 279 -3.79 -20.87 13.53
N PRO A 280 -4.49 -20.48 14.61
CA PRO A 280 -3.89 -19.69 15.68
C PRO A 280 -2.74 -20.41 16.40
N THR A 281 -1.63 -19.71 16.61
CA THR A 281 -0.48 -20.23 17.34
C THR A 281 -0.59 -19.91 18.83
N PRO A 282 -0.52 -20.88 19.76
CA PRO A 282 -0.61 -20.63 21.19
C PRO A 282 0.41 -19.60 21.70
N GLY A 283 -0.06 -18.57 22.42
CA GLY A 283 0.79 -17.52 22.99
C GLY A 283 1.16 -16.38 22.04
N ARG A 284 0.75 -16.46 20.76
CA ARG A 284 0.91 -15.37 19.79
C ARG A 284 -0.22 -14.34 19.88
N PRO A 285 0.00 -13.08 19.45
CA PRO A 285 -1.04 -12.05 19.46
C PRO A 285 -2.21 -12.41 18.52
N PRO A 286 -3.43 -11.93 18.81
CA PRO A 286 -4.59 -12.21 17.96
C PRO A 286 -4.46 -11.53 16.59
N PRO A 287 -5.07 -12.10 15.52
CA PRO A 287 -4.97 -11.58 14.15
C PRO A 287 -5.28 -10.09 14.00
N ILE A 288 -6.29 -9.59 14.72
CA ILE A 288 -6.67 -8.17 14.67
C ILE A 288 -5.53 -7.23 15.07
N ASN A 289 -4.66 -7.63 16.00
CA ASN A 289 -3.52 -6.81 16.42
C ASN A 289 -2.47 -6.71 15.30
N LEU A 290 -2.27 -7.78 14.54
CA LEU A 290 -1.36 -7.83 13.40
C LEU A 290 -1.89 -6.97 12.23
N PHE A 291 -3.19 -7.04 11.91
CA PHE A 291 -3.80 -6.15 10.91
C PHE A 291 -3.68 -4.66 11.32
N GLN A 292 -3.91 -4.35 12.60
CA GLN A 292 -3.71 -2.99 13.11
C GLN A 292 -2.23 -2.58 13.08
N GLU A 293 -1.31 -3.51 13.29
CA GLU A 293 0.13 -3.27 13.16
C GLU A 293 0.52 -2.99 11.70
N ALA A 294 -0.05 -3.71 10.73
CA ALA A 294 0.14 -3.43 9.30
C ALA A 294 -0.28 -1.99 8.96
N VAL A 295 -1.45 -1.55 9.42
CA VAL A 295 -1.93 -0.17 9.23
C VAL A 295 -1.00 0.83 9.91
N ARG A 296 -0.52 0.55 11.13
CA ARG A 296 0.45 1.42 11.84
C ARG A 296 1.77 1.51 11.08
N SER A 297 2.26 0.40 10.52
CA SER A 297 3.47 0.35 9.71
C SER A 297 3.32 1.23 8.46
N ALA A 298 2.22 1.08 7.71
CA ALA A 298 1.91 1.92 6.55
C ALA A 298 1.88 3.41 6.88
N ARG A 299 1.27 3.79 8.01
CA ARG A 299 1.22 5.19 8.47
C ARG A 299 2.59 5.72 8.87
N LYS A 300 3.37 4.92 9.60
CA LYS A 300 4.64 5.34 10.19
C LYS A 300 5.77 5.45 9.17
N PHE A 301 5.89 4.47 8.28
CA PHE A 301 7.06 4.33 7.40
C PHE A 301 6.80 4.77 5.97
N TYR A 302 5.54 4.83 5.54
CA TYR A 302 5.17 5.03 4.14
C TYR A 302 4.14 6.15 3.96
N ALA A 303 4.15 7.14 4.86
CA ALA A 303 3.24 8.29 4.83
C ALA A 303 1.76 7.94 4.62
N ASN A 304 1.32 6.76 5.09
CA ASN A 304 -0.01 6.20 4.86
C ASN A 304 -0.39 6.10 3.37
N ALA A 305 0.51 5.58 2.54
CA ALA A 305 0.35 5.45 1.09
C ALA A 305 -0.18 4.07 0.63
N HIS A 306 -0.13 3.07 1.51
CA HIS A 306 -0.52 1.67 1.24
C HIS A 306 -2.02 1.45 1.51
N VAL A 307 -2.72 0.75 0.61
CA VAL A 307 -4.18 0.52 0.67
C VAL A 307 -4.50 -0.86 1.22
N TYR A 308 -3.73 -1.90 0.87
CA TYR A 308 -3.99 -3.29 1.27
C TYR A 308 -4.07 -3.51 2.79
N PRO A 309 -3.29 -2.85 3.66
CA PRO A 309 -3.45 -3.01 5.11
C PRO A 309 -4.87 -2.74 5.60
N TYR A 310 -5.59 -1.82 4.94
CA TYR A 310 -6.97 -1.48 5.25
C TYR A 310 -7.97 -2.48 4.66
N THR A 311 -7.73 -3.00 3.45
CA THR A 311 -8.61 -3.99 2.85
C THR A 311 -8.52 -5.33 3.57
N TYR A 312 -7.31 -5.75 3.96
CA TYR A 312 -7.07 -6.94 4.79
C TYR A 312 -7.81 -6.85 6.13
N GLN A 313 -7.63 -5.73 6.84
CA GLN A 313 -8.35 -5.49 8.09
C GLN A 313 -9.87 -5.49 7.90
N GLY A 314 -10.35 -4.83 6.85
CA GLY A 314 -11.78 -4.79 6.50
C GLY A 314 -12.35 -6.17 6.18
N GLY A 315 -11.60 -7.01 5.46
CA GLY A 315 -11.95 -8.39 5.15
C GLY A 315 -12.06 -9.26 6.41
N TYR A 316 -11.08 -9.18 7.32
CA TYR A 316 -11.13 -9.86 8.61
C TYR A 316 -12.37 -9.47 9.43
N LEU A 317 -12.61 -8.15 9.56
CA LEU A 317 -13.75 -7.62 10.31
C LEU A 317 -15.08 -8.05 9.68
N TYR A 318 -15.16 -8.10 8.35
CA TYR A 318 -16.31 -8.58 7.61
C TYR A 318 -16.59 -10.07 7.90
N ARG A 319 -15.57 -10.95 7.82
CA ARG A 319 -15.70 -12.38 8.15
C ARG A 319 -16.18 -12.62 9.58
N HIS A 320 -15.73 -11.77 10.51
CA HIS A 320 -16.12 -11.81 11.92
C HIS A 320 -17.44 -11.06 12.24
N LYS A 321 -18.19 -10.63 11.22
CA LYS A 321 -19.49 -9.91 11.36
C LYS A 321 -19.40 -8.58 12.11
N LEU A 322 -18.20 -8.00 12.20
CA LEU A 322 -17.95 -6.67 12.77
C LEU A 322 -18.11 -5.60 11.67
N TYR A 323 -19.29 -5.57 11.05
CA TYR A 323 -19.53 -4.83 9.81
C TYR A 323 -19.31 -3.31 9.93
N VAL A 324 -19.63 -2.69 11.06
CA VAL A 324 -19.40 -1.25 11.28
C VAL A 324 -17.91 -0.91 11.16
N ASN A 325 -17.06 -1.74 11.77
CA ASN A 325 -15.62 -1.57 11.74
C ASN A 325 -15.06 -1.90 10.35
N ALA A 326 -15.63 -2.89 9.64
CA ALA A 326 -15.25 -3.18 8.26
C ALA A 326 -15.51 -1.97 7.34
N PHE A 327 -16.66 -1.29 7.49
CA PHE A 327 -16.95 -0.04 6.77
C PHE A 327 -15.94 1.05 7.10
N ALA A 328 -15.55 1.19 8.36
CA ALA A 328 -14.55 2.16 8.77
C ALA A 328 -13.18 1.87 8.12
N SER A 329 -12.72 0.61 8.13
CA SER A 329 -11.46 0.21 7.50
C SER A 329 -11.48 0.43 5.99
N TRP A 330 -12.55 0.03 5.28
CA TRP A 330 -12.67 0.27 3.84
C TRP A 330 -12.73 1.77 3.50
N ALA A 331 -13.42 2.58 4.31
CA ALA A 331 -13.43 4.02 4.14
C ALA A 331 -12.05 4.64 4.35
N ASP A 332 -11.28 4.17 5.34
CA ASP A 332 -9.90 4.61 5.56
C ASP A 332 -8.98 4.21 4.39
N GLY A 333 -9.17 3.01 3.80
CA GLY A 333 -8.46 2.59 2.60
C GLY A 333 -8.80 3.46 1.38
N ALA A 334 -10.07 3.79 1.17
CA ALA A 334 -10.49 4.70 0.11
C ALA A 334 -9.95 6.13 0.31
N ASP A 335 -9.81 6.58 1.56
CA ASP A 335 -9.19 7.86 1.87
C ASP A 335 -7.70 7.92 1.47
N VAL A 336 -6.99 6.79 1.50
CA VAL A 336 -5.60 6.68 0.97
C VAL A 336 -5.57 6.90 -0.53
N LEU A 337 -6.56 6.39 -1.28
CA LEU A 337 -6.63 6.51 -2.74
C LEU A 337 -6.68 7.96 -3.23
N ARG A 338 -7.12 8.90 -2.39
CA ARG A 338 -7.14 10.35 -2.70
C ARG A 338 -5.75 10.91 -3.04
N LYS A 339 -4.67 10.19 -2.71
CA LYS A 339 -3.30 10.57 -3.01
C LYS A 339 -2.90 10.22 -4.45
N TYR A 340 -3.66 9.38 -5.13
CA TYR A 340 -3.32 8.85 -6.45
C TYR A 340 -4.26 9.38 -7.52
N ASP A 341 -3.78 9.29 -8.76
CA ASP A 341 -4.56 9.52 -9.96
C ASP A 341 -4.71 8.16 -10.66
N TYR A 342 -5.95 7.72 -10.92
CA TYR A 342 -6.18 6.40 -11.50
C TYR A 342 -5.53 6.24 -12.89
N SER A 343 -4.83 5.12 -13.05
CA SER A 343 -4.24 4.66 -14.30
C SER A 343 -4.72 3.23 -14.64
N ARG A 344 -4.60 2.82 -15.90
CA ARG A 344 -4.96 1.45 -16.31
C ARG A 344 -4.06 0.38 -15.68
N ASP A 345 -2.89 0.78 -15.20
CA ASP A 345 -1.96 -0.11 -14.53
C ASP A 345 -2.42 -0.40 -13.09
N ASP A 346 -3.33 0.40 -12.51
CA ASP A 346 -3.89 0.18 -11.16
C ASP A 346 -5.08 -0.82 -11.17
N GLY A 347 -5.01 -1.82 -12.05
CA GLY A 347 -6.11 -2.74 -12.33
C GLY A 347 -6.47 -3.68 -11.19
N GLU A 348 -5.50 -4.09 -10.37
CA GLU A 348 -5.76 -5.00 -9.25
C GLU A 348 -6.50 -4.32 -8.11
N ILE A 349 -6.05 -3.13 -7.68
CA ILE A 349 -6.77 -2.38 -6.64
C ILE A 349 -8.17 -1.93 -7.11
N TYR A 350 -8.35 -1.67 -8.41
CA TYR A 350 -9.68 -1.41 -8.97
C TYR A 350 -10.63 -2.59 -8.75
N LYS A 351 -10.19 -3.83 -9.00
CA LYS A 351 -11.03 -5.04 -8.83
C LYS A 351 -11.39 -5.26 -7.36
N GLU A 352 -10.42 -5.10 -6.46
CA GLU A 352 -10.62 -5.23 -5.01
C GLU A 352 -11.73 -4.28 -4.52
N LEU A 353 -11.62 -2.99 -4.87
CA LEU A 353 -12.61 -1.98 -4.49
C LEU A 353 -13.98 -2.24 -5.13
N LEU A 354 -13.99 -2.76 -6.35
CA LEU A 354 -15.22 -3.11 -7.05
C LEU A 354 -15.95 -4.26 -6.36
N GLU A 355 -15.22 -5.29 -5.89
CA GLU A 355 -15.79 -6.40 -5.10
C GLU A 355 -16.35 -5.89 -3.77
N ILE A 356 -15.60 -5.06 -3.05
CA ILE A 356 -16.06 -4.43 -1.80
C ILE A 356 -17.35 -3.65 -2.03
N ALA A 357 -17.40 -2.81 -3.07
CA ALA A 357 -18.53 -1.93 -3.37
C ALA A 357 -19.77 -2.69 -3.87
N ASN A 358 -19.57 -3.74 -4.67
CA ASN A 358 -20.67 -4.39 -5.40
C ASN A 358 -21.14 -5.68 -4.74
N GLU A 359 -20.30 -6.34 -3.95
CA GLU A 359 -20.61 -7.62 -3.33
C GLU A 359 -20.63 -7.52 -1.81
N LEU A 360 -19.52 -7.12 -1.18
CA LEU A 360 -19.38 -7.18 0.27
C LEU A 360 -20.28 -6.16 0.99
N ILE A 361 -20.23 -4.88 0.60
CA ILE A 361 -21.08 -3.83 1.20
C ILE A 361 -22.58 -4.17 1.01
N PRO A 362 -23.09 -4.47 -0.20
CA PRO A 362 -24.50 -4.84 -0.35
C PRO A 362 -24.90 -6.09 0.43
N HIS A 363 -24.00 -7.06 0.57
CA HIS A 363 -24.20 -8.25 1.39
C HIS A 363 -24.37 -7.90 2.88
N THR A 364 -23.45 -7.12 3.46
CA THR A 364 -23.53 -6.74 4.89
C THR A 364 -24.85 -6.06 5.23
N VAL A 365 -25.29 -5.12 4.40
CA VAL A 365 -26.53 -4.35 4.60
C VAL A 365 -27.78 -5.24 4.46
N ARG A 366 -27.69 -6.32 3.69
CA ARG A 366 -28.78 -7.31 3.59
C ARG A 366 -28.83 -8.24 4.79
N VAL A 367 -27.69 -8.57 5.40
CA VAL A 367 -27.60 -9.54 6.51
C VAL A 367 -27.82 -8.88 7.86
N ASP A 368 -27.39 -7.63 8.05
CA ASP A 368 -27.55 -6.90 9.31
C ASP A 368 -28.24 -5.54 9.12
N GLU A 369 -29.57 -5.54 9.26
CA GLU A 369 -30.39 -4.33 9.16
C GLU A 369 -30.09 -3.32 10.28
N ARG A 370 -29.40 -3.71 11.37
CA ARG A 370 -29.05 -2.76 12.45
C ARG A 370 -28.07 -1.70 11.93
N LEU A 371 -27.27 -2.02 10.92
CA LEU A 371 -26.37 -1.07 10.26
C LEU A 371 -27.13 0.11 9.63
N LEU A 372 -28.33 -0.15 9.12
CA LEU A 372 -29.18 0.87 8.50
C LEU A 372 -29.72 1.90 9.50
N ARG A 373 -29.69 1.58 10.79
CA ARG A 373 -30.09 2.47 11.89
C ARG A 373 -28.92 3.28 12.45
N GLN A 374 -27.69 3.05 11.99
CA GLN A 374 -26.50 3.72 12.47
C GLN A 374 -26.04 4.80 11.48
N PRO A 375 -26.13 6.10 11.86
CA PRO A 375 -25.65 7.19 11.01
C PRO A 375 -24.15 7.08 10.67
N ARG A 376 -23.34 6.50 11.57
CA ARG A 376 -21.89 6.29 11.35
C ARG A 376 -21.61 5.36 10.17
N CYS A 377 -22.38 4.29 9.98
CA CYS A 377 -22.25 3.40 8.82
C CYS A 377 -22.52 4.14 7.51
N PHE A 378 -23.55 4.98 7.49
CA PHE A 378 -23.85 5.82 6.33
C PHE A 378 -22.71 6.80 6.05
N ALA A 379 -22.14 7.42 7.09
CA ALA A 379 -20.98 8.31 6.96
C ALA A 379 -19.74 7.60 6.37
N TYR A 380 -19.43 6.37 6.81
CA TYR A 380 -18.33 5.58 6.23
C TYR A 380 -18.59 5.20 4.77
N LEU A 381 -19.82 4.83 4.42
CA LEU A 381 -20.20 4.55 3.03
C LEU A 381 -19.95 5.78 2.14
N LEU A 382 -20.31 6.97 2.60
CA LEU A 382 -20.07 8.21 1.85
C LEU A 382 -18.57 8.51 1.71
N ARG A 383 -17.77 8.33 2.77
CA ARG A 383 -16.30 8.48 2.71
C ARG A 383 -15.66 7.52 1.72
N PHE A 384 -16.10 6.25 1.72
CA PHE A 384 -15.62 5.23 0.80
C PHE A 384 -15.81 5.65 -0.67
N TYR A 385 -17.02 6.06 -1.04
CA TYR A 385 -17.29 6.53 -2.41
C TYR A 385 -16.63 7.87 -2.73
N ASP A 386 -16.46 8.76 -1.74
CA ASP A 386 -15.74 10.02 -1.93
C ASP A 386 -14.25 9.81 -2.25
N GLY A 387 -13.59 8.88 -1.58
CA GLY A 387 -12.21 8.49 -1.90
C GLY A 387 -12.07 7.97 -3.33
N ILE A 388 -12.97 7.10 -3.77
CA ILE A 388 -12.98 6.54 -5.14
C ILE A 388 -13.31 7.62 -6.19
N CYS A 389 -14.27 8.51 -5.89
CA CYS A 389 -14.58 9.63 -6.77
C CYS A 389 -13.37 10.55 -6.93
N GLN A 390 -12.63 10.82 -5.85
CA GLN A 390 -11.43 11.65 -5.89
C GLN A 390 -10.30 10.99 -6.69
N TRP A 391 -10.13 9.67 -6.56
CA TRP A 391 -9.13 8.89 -7.31
C TRP A 391 -9.33 8.95 -8.84
N GLU A 392 -10.58 9.13 -9.28
CA GLU A 392 -10.92 9.32 -10.69
C GLU A 392 -10.64 10.75 -11.20
N GLU A 393 -10.58 11.76 -10.33
CA GLU A 393 -10.44 13.15 -10.76
C GLU A 393 -9.08 13.39 -11.42
N GLY A 394 -9.10 13.85 -12.67
CA GLY A 394 -7.87 14.04 -13.46
C GLY A 394 -7.35 12.77 -14.14
N ALA A 395 -7.97 11.61 -13.90
CA ALA A 395 -7.61 10.37 -14.57
C ALA A 395 -7.98 10.37 -16.06
N ASN A 396 -7.13 9.76 -16.89
CA ASN A 396 -7.36 9.64 -18.33
C ASN A 396 -8.44 8.59 -18.68
N THR A 397 -8.72 7.67 -17.76
CA THR A 397 -9.73 6.62 -17.92
C THR A 397 -10.73 6.75 -16.77
N PRO A 398 -12.05 6.72 -17.03
CA PRO A 398 -13.04 6.78 -15.95
C PRO A 398 -13.01 5.50 -15.11
N VAL A 399 -13.17 5.67 -13.80
CA VAL A 399 -13.34 4.61 -12.80
C VAL A 399 -14.83 4.28 -12.66
N LEU A 400 -15.67 5.32 -12.49
CA LEU A 400 -17.07 5.19 -12.11
C LEU A 400 -17.97 5.07 -13.35
N HIS A 401 -18.54 3.89 -13.52
CA HIS A 401 -19.55 3.58 -14.55
C HIS A 401 -20.84 3.06 -13.91
N ILE A 402 -21.83 2.68 -14.74
CA ILE A 402 -23.15 2.22 -14.26
C ILE A 402 -23.08 1.01 -13.30
N GLY A 403 -21.98 0.24 -13.36
CA GLY A 403 -21.72 -0.89 -12.47
C GLY A 403 -21.44 -0.47 -11.03
N TRP A 404 -20.93 0.74 -10.81
CA TRP A 404 -20.72 1.33 -9.48
C TRP A 404 -21.98 2.05 -8.96
N ALA A 405 -22.68 2.76 -9.87
CA ALA A 405 -23.84 3.57 -9.51
C ALA A 405 -25.02 2.74 -9.01
N ARG A 406 -25.29 1.59 -9.64
CA ARG A 406 -26.44 0.74 -9.26
C ARG A 406 -26.30 0.19 -7.83
N PRO A 407 -25.18 -0.46 -7.44
CA PRO A 407 -24.99 -0.93 -6.06
C PRO A 407 -25.00 0.21 -5.04
N LEU A 408 -24.40 1.36 -5.35
CA LEU A 408 -24.45 2.54 -4.48
C LEU A 408 -25.88 2.96 -4.19
N VAL A 409 -26.65 3.24 -5.23
CA VAL A 409 -28.04 3.71 -5.12
C VAL A 409 -28.92 2.69 -4.39
N ASN A 410 -28.74 1.40 -4.69
CA ASN A 410 -29.45 0.32 -4.02
C ASN A 410 -29.09 0.19 -2.54
N THR A 411 -27.89 0.58 -2.15
CA THR A 411 -27.44 0.54 -0.75
C THR A 411 -27.92 1.77 0.01
N ILE A 412 -27.76 2.96 -0.56
CA ILE A 412 -28.21 4.21 0.05
C ILE A 412 -29.74 4.24 0.23
N SER A 413 -30.50 3.68 -0.71
CA SER A 413 -31.97 3.65 -0.63
C SER A 413 -32.52 2.83 0.54
N LYS A 414 -31.70 1.96 1.14
CA LYS A 414 -32.06 1.19 2.33
C LYS A 414 -31.90 1.99 3.62
N PHE A 415 -31.14 3.08 3.62
CA PHE A 415 -31.02 3.96 4.78
C PHE A 415 -32.20 4.93 4.82
N ASP A 416 -32.96 4.87 5.91
CA ASP A 416 -34.08 5.78 6.15
C ASP A 416 -33.63 7.25 6.11
N ALA A 417 -34.51 8.12 5.62
CA ALA A 417 -34.23 9.55 5.51
C ALA A 417 -33.82 10.18 6.85
N SER A 418 -34.45 9.74 7.94
CA SER A 418 -34.15 10.20 9.30
C SER A 418 -32.73 9.83 9.75
N ILE A 419 -32.18 8.71 9.28
CA ILE A 419 -30.80 8.29 9.57
C ILE A 419 -29.82 9.06 8.70
N ARG A 420 -30.11 9.17 7.39
CA ARG A 420 -29.26 9.93 6.45
C ARG A 420 -29.09 11.39 6.90
N ALA A 421 -30.19 12.04 7.29
CA ALA A 421 -30.18 13.44 7.76
C ALA A 421 -29.40 13.70 9.06
N GLN A 422 -28.99 12.65 9.79
CA GLN A 422 -28.14 12.80 10.98
C GLN A 422 -26.67 12.99 10.65
N VAL A 423 -26.23 12.68 9.44
CA VAL A 423 -24.84 12.87 9.01
C VAL A 423 -24.60 14.34 8.64
N VAL A 424 -23.58 14.95 9.27
CA VAL A 424 -23.16 16.31 8.96
C VAL A 424 -22.11 16.28 7.86
N ILE A 425 -22.44 16.82 6.69
CA ILE A 425 -21.56 16.84 5.51
C ILE A 425 -20.96 18.23 5.32
N GLU A 426 -19.64 18.31 5.48
CA GLU A 426 -18.82 19.46 5.09
C GLU A 426 -18.18 19.22 3.73
N CYS A 427 -17.98 20.27 2.96
CA CYS A 427 -17.29 20.21 1.68
C CYS A 427 -15.91 20.83 1.84
N TYR A 428 -14.86 20.13 1.43
CA TYR A 428 -13.52 20.69 1.41
C TYR A 428 -13.44 21.81 0.37
N GLU A 429 -13.32 23.06 0.81
CA GLU A 429 -13.11 24.19 -0.10
C GLU A 429 -11.62 24.43 -0.33
N THR A 430 -11.19 24.28 -1.57
CA THR A 430 -9.80 24.54 -1.98
C THR A 430 -9.53 26.06 -2.12
N GLU A 431 -10.54 26.94 -2.01
CA GLU A 431 -10.48 28.34 -2.46
C GLU A 431 -10.72 29.45 -1.43
N SER A 432 -10.88 29.17 -0.14
CA SER A 432 -11.19 30.21 0.88
C SER A 432 -9.99 30.65 1.72
N LYS A 433 -8.95 29.82 1.91
CA LYS A 433 -7.78 30.20 2.75
C LYS A 433 -6.79 31.17 2.09
N GLN A 434 -6.71 31.22 0.75
CA GLN A 434 -5.88 32.21 0.04
C GLN A 434 -6.60 33.54 -0.19
N LYS A 435 -7.94 33.53 -0.23
CA LYS A 435 -8.76 34.75 -0.44
C LYS A 435 -9.07 35.48 0.88
N GLU A 436 -9.19 34.78 2.01
CA GLU A 436 -9.42 35.43 3.32
C GLU A 436 -8.20 36.20 3.87
N GLU A 437 -6.97 35.78 3.57
CA GLU A 437 -5.77 36.56 3.90
C GLU A 437 -5.58 37.79 2.99
N ALA A 438 -6.11 37.73 1.76
CA ALA A 438 -6.11 38.86 0.83
C ALA A 438 -7.23 39.88 1.15
N GLN A 439 -8.41 39.42 1.57
CA GLN A 439 -9.57 40.29 1.83
C GLN A 439 -9.55 41.00 3.19
N LYS A 440 -8.69 40.62 4.13
CA LYS A 440 -8.50 41.37 5.40
C LYS A 440 -7.61 42.62 5.25
N ARG A 441 -7.00 42.87 4.08
CA ARG A 441 -6.09 44.00 3.87
C ARG A 441 -6.68 45.20 3.12
N GLU A 442 -7.89 45.10 2.57
CA GLU A 442 -8.46 46.23 1.83
C GLU A 442 -9.89 46.50 2.30
N THR A 443 -10.01 47.47 3.22
CA THR A 443 -11.27 48.15 3.49
C THR A 443 -11.13 49.65 3.24
N SER A 444 -12.17 50.20 2.59
CA SER A 444 -12.52 51.61 2.32
C SER A 444 -12.18 52.16 0.91
N PRO A 445 -12.98 53.10 0.37
CA PRO A 445 -14.06 52.79 -0.59
C PRO A 445 -14.07 53.69 -1.86
N GLU A 446 -15.06 53.44 -2.74
CA GLU A 446 -15.46 54.19 -3.98
C GLU A 446 -14.66 53.85 -5.25
N GLU A 447 -15.21 53.67 -6.46
CA GLU A 447 -16.55 53.85 -7.04
C GLU A 447 -16.69 52.99 -8.34
N THR A 448 -17.89 52.47 -8.58
CA THR A 448 -18.59 52.11 -9.84
C THR A 448 -17.85 52.02 -11.20
N LEU A 449 -17.93 50.84 -11.88
CA LEU A 449 -18.66 50.60 -13.17
C LEU A 449 -18.27 49.28 -13.91
N ASN A 450 -19.32 48.48 -14.18
CA ASN A 450 -19.67 47.70 -15.38
C ASN A 450 -18.71 46.71 -16.11
N ASN A 451 -19.12 45.43 -16.05
CA ASN A 451 -19.48 44.50 -17.14
C ASN A 451 -18.56 44.16 -18.34
N ASN A 452 -18.41 42.83 -18.50
CA ASN A 452 -18.49 42.00 -19.72
C ASN A 452 -17.23 41.59 -20.53
N ASN A 453 -17.03 40.26 -20.50
CA ASN A 453 -16.84 39.31 -21.61
C ASN A 453 -15.47 39.07 -22.31
N ASN A 454 -15.13 37.77 -22.34
CA ASN A 454 -14.42 36.97 -23.36
C ASN A 454 -13.12 37.51 -24.00
N ASN A 455 -12.01 36.77 -23.86
CA ASN A 455 -11.43 36.06 -25.01
C ASN A 455 -10.33 35.04 -24.70
N TYR A 456 -10.17 34.16 -25.69
CA TYR A 456 -9.39 32.92 -25.81
C TYR A 456 -7.89 33.12 -26.15
N CYS A 457 -7.06 32.19 -25.65
CA CYS A 457 -5.71 31.70 -26.05
C CYS A 457 -4.67 32.61 -26.76
N LYS A 458 -3.41 32.59 -26.24
CA LYS A 458 -2.28 31.88 -26.88
C LYS A 458 -0.97 31.92 -26.06
N THR A 459 -0.21 30.84 -26.25
CA THR A 459 1.16 30.52 -25.85
C THR A 459 2.22 31.56 -26.26
N LYS A 460 3.24 31.81 -25.41
CA LYS A 460 4.67 31.63 -25.72
C LYS A 460 5.64 32.10 -24.62
N GLU A 461 6.71 31.31 -24.51
CA GLU A 461 8.11 31.65 -24.21
C GLU A 461 8.55 32.00 -22.77
N ARG A 462 9.15 30.99 -22.14
CA ARG A 462 10.08 31.09 -21.01
C ARG A 462 11.40 31.72 -21.49
N GLY A 463 11.79 32.84 -20.87
CA GLY A 463 13.15 33.36 -20.91
C GLY A 463 13.29 34.58 -20.01
N ASN A 464 14.12 34.48 -18.97
CA ASN A 464 14.73 35.59 -18.20
C ASN A 464 13.98 36.25 -17.02
N ALA A 465 12.92 35.67 -16.44
CA ALA A 465 12.28 36.26 -15.24
C ALA A 465 13.03 36.03 -13.90
N ALA A 466 13.97 35.07 -13.83
CA ALA A 466 14.60 34.69 -12.55
C ALA A 466 15.77 35.60 -12.12
N ARG A 467 16.44 36.28 -13.06
CA ARG A 467 17.60 37.15 -12.74
C ARG A 467 17.20 38.54 -12.25
N ASP A 468 16.03 39.03 -12.66
CA ASP A 468 15.54 40.35 -12.24
C ASP A 468 14.90 40.33 -10.84
N LEU A 469 14.39 39.17 -10.39
CA LEU A 469 13.81 39.02 -9.06
C LEU A 469 14.86 39.05 -7.94
N ILE A 470 16.03 38.43 -8.17
CA ILE A 470 17.14 38.38 -7.20
C ILE A 470 17.74 39.79 -7.00
N LYS A 471 17.92 40.53 -8.09
CA LYS A 471 18.47 41.89 -8.05
C LYS A 471 17.52 42.91 -7.40
N SER A 472 16.21 42.68 -7.47
CA SER A 472 15.18 43.48 -6.80
C SER A 472 15.15 43.23 -5.29
N LEU A 473 15.40 41.98 -4.85
CA LEU A 473 15.39 41.59 -3.44
C LEU A 473 16.63 42.06 -2.67
N GLU A 474 17.81 42.06 -3.31
CA GLU A 474 19.05 42.57 -2.69
C GLU A 474 19.02 44.09 -2.44
N SER A 475 18.20 44.84 -3.18
CA SER A 475 18.05 46.30 -3.03
C SER A 475 17.12 46.74 -1.89
N LYS A 476 16.47 45.80 -1.19
CA LYS A 476 15.46 46.08 -0.15
C LYS A 476 15.89 45.74 1.28
N VAL A 477 17.18 45.50 1.54
CA VAL A 477 17.68 45.28 2.91
C VAL A 477 18.29 46.57 3.46
N PRO A 478 17.68 47.25 4.47
CA PRO A 478 18.31 48.36 5.14
C PRO A 478 19.37 47.86 6.13
N SER A 479 20.59 48.36 5.98
CA SER A 479 21.67 48.24 6.95
C SER A 479 21.48 49.29 8.07
N ASN A 480 20.80 48.91 9.15
CA ASN A 480 21.17 49.31 10.53
C ASN A 480 20.15 48.84 11.58
N SER A 481 20.70 48.54 12.75
CA SER A 481 20.08 48.01 13.96
C SER A 481 19.23 49.04 14.74
N ALA A 482 17.93 48.75 14.90
CA ALA A 482 17.03 49.12 16.02
C ALA A 482 15.59 48.70 15.63
N SER A 483 14.67 48.24 16.47
CA SER A 483 14.57 47.87 17.87
C SER A 483 13.50 46.77 17.92
N THR A 484 13.78 45.64 18.55
CA THR A 484 12.81 44.53 18.64
C THR A 484 11.54 45.00 19.37
N HIS A 485 10.38 44.56 18.88
CA HIS A 485 9.07 44.89 19.46
C HIS A 485 9.03 44.45 20.95
N PRO A 486 8.49 45.27 21.88
CA PRO A 486 8.57 45.02 23.33
C PRO A 486 8.05 43.65 23.77
N SER A 487 7.06 43.11 23.05
CA SER A 487 6.50 41.77 23.31
C SER A 487 7.47 40.64 22.96
N ILE A 488 8.29 40.80 21.92
CA ILE A 488 9.30 39.80 21.53
C ILE A 488 10.46 39.83 22.53
N GLN A 489 10.86 41.02 22.96
CA GLN A 489 11.90 41.17 23.98
C GLN A 489 11.46 40.59 25.35
N ALA A 490 10.19 40.76 25.72
CA ALA A 490 9.61 40.15 26.92
C ALA A 490 9.50 38.62 26.80
N LEU A 491 9.15 38.09 25.63
CA LEU A 491 9.08 36.64 25.40
C LEU A 491 10.48 36.01 25.41
N THR A 492 11.47 36.66 24.79
CA THR A 492 12.87 36.20 24.79
C THR A 492 13.49 36.28 26.19
N ALA A 493 13.16 37.30 26.99
CA ALA A 493 13.55 37.36 28.41
C ALA A 493 12.88 36.24 29.23
N ALA A 494 11.59 35.99 29.04
CA ALA A 494 10.86 34.93 29.74
C ALA A 494 11.36 33.52 29.39
N CYS A 495 11.78 33.29 28.14
CA CYS A 495 12.32 32.00 27.69
C CYS A 495 13.78 31.77 28.09
N SER A 496 14.56 32.82 28.39
CA SER A 496 15.98 32.70 28.73
C SER A 496 16.24 32.51 30.23
N GLU A 497 15.34 32.95 31.12
CA GLU A 497 15.58 32.88 32.57
C GLU A 497 14.96 31.67 33.27
N LYS A 498 14.05 30.91 32.64
CA LYS A 498 13.19 29.96 33.38
C LYS A 498 13.09 28.53 32.84
N ILE A 499 13.80 28.18 31.77
CA ILE A 499 13.68 26.83 31.17
C ILE A 499 14.88 25.95 31.51
N LEU A 500 16.10 26.49 31.49
CA LEU A 500 17.32 25.69 31.66
C LEU A 500 18.01 25.99 33.00
N ASN A 501 18.32 24.94 33.75
CA ASN A 501 19.05 25.06 35.00
C ASN A 501 20.50 25.51 34.73
N ARG A 502 20.85 26.71 35.20
CA ARG A 502 22.18 27.31 34.98
C ARG A 502 23.30 26.50 35.61
N ASP A 503 23.05 25.83 36.73
CA ASP A 503 24.07 25.07 37.45
C ASP A 503 24.36 23.72 36.76
N TYR A 504 23.35 23.13 36.13
CA TYR A 504 23.51 21.95 35.26
C TYR A 504 24.44 22.24 34.08
N LEU A 505 24.30 23.40 33.43
CA LEU A 505 25.09 23.78 32.26
C LEU A 505 26.56 24.10 32.56
N LEU A 506 26.89 24.50 33.79
CA LEU A 506 28.24 24.96 34.14
C LEU A 506 29.04 23.94 34.97
N GLN A 507 28.37 23.04 35.71
CA GLN A 507 29.04 22.13 36.65
C GLN A 507 28.66 20.65 36.49
N GLY A 508 27.75 20.30 35.56
CA GLY A 508 27.43 18.91 35.20
C GLY A 508 26.69 18.10 36.27
N GLY A 509 26.20 18.74 37.34
CA GLY A 509 25.35 18.11 38.36
C GLY A 509 24.00 18.83 38.48
N GLY A 510 22.90 18.06 38.44
CA GLY A 510 21.51 18.56 38.58
C GLY A 510 20.57 18.07 37.47
N GLU A 511 19.27 18.37 37.61
CA GLU A 511 18.27 18.13 36.57
C GLU A 511 18.33 19.23 35.49
N PRO A 512 18.12 18.90 34.20
CA PRO A 512 18.30 19.81 33.07
C PRO A 512 17.28 20.96 33.00
N PHE A 513 16.16 20.86 33.72
CA PHE A 513 15.05 21.82 33.71
C PHE A 513 14.65 22.26 35.12
N VAL A 514 14.17 23.49 35.28
CA VAL A 514 13.68 24.03 36.56
C VAL A 514 12.22 23.60 36.77
N ALA A 515 11.92 22.87 37.84
CA ALA A 515 10.55 22.46 38.17
C ALA A 515 9.70 23.65 38.68
N PRO A 516 8.37 23.69 38.42
CA PRO A 516 7.50 24.74 38.95
C PRO A 516 7.31 24.60 40.47
N PRO A 517 7.06 25.70 41.22
CA PRO A 517 6.80 25.64 42.65
C PRO A 517 5.47 24.95 42.98
N ASP A 518 5.52 24.02 43.93
CA ASP A 518 4.41 23.32 44.55
C ASP A 518 3.52 24.28 45.35
N ASP A 519 2.28 24.49 44.88
CA ASP A 519 1.11 24.70 45.74
C ASP A 519 -0.15 24.68 44.86
N THR A 520 -0.70 23.49 44.62
CA THR A 520 -2.15 23.18 44.61
C THR A 520 -2.40 21.79 44.02
N LEU A 521 -2.17 20.70 44.78
CA LEU A 521 -2.85 19.42 44.53
C LEU A 521 -3.11 18.66 45.86
N PRO A 522 -4.33 18.11 46.11
CA PRO A 522 -4.64 17.25 47.25
C PRO A 522 -4.14 15.80 47.06
N PRO A 523 -4.17 14.97 48.13
CA PRO A 523 -3.19 13.91 48.34
C PRO A 523 -3.54 12.57 47.67
N ALA A 524 -2.49 11.84 47.30
CA ALA A 524 -2.55 10.43 46.94
C ALA A 524 -2.90 9.54 48.15
N PRO A 525 -3.38 8.31 47.88
CA PRO A 525 -2.91 7.19 48.68
C PRO A 525 -2.46 5.98 47.85
N SER A 526 -1.24 5.54 48.21
CA SER A 526 -0.76 4.18 48.45
C SER A 526 -0.86 3.07 47.40
N THR A 527 0.32 2.51 47.16
CA THR A 527 0.67 1.17 46.65
C THR A 527 -0.18 0.04 47.23
N SER A 528 -0.75 -0.79 46.36
CA SER A 528 -1.00 -2.23 46.54
C SER A 528 -1.30 -2.89 45.19
N GLN A 529 -0.88 -4.14 45.06
CA GLN A 529 -0.91 -5.01 43.88
C GLN A 529 -2.31 -5.18 43.29
N GLU A 530 -2.46 -5.18 41.95
CA GLU A 530 -3.40 -6.06 41.23
C GLU A 530 -3.20 -6.07 39.70
N LYS A 531 -3.70 -7.15 39.10
CA LYS A 531 -3.46 -7.71 37.77
C LYS A 531 -3.72 -6.76 36.60
N LEU A 532 -2.82 -6.72 35.63
CA LEU A 532 -3.00 -6.10 34.32
C LEU A 532 -3.82 -7.02 33.38
N HIS A 533 -5.13 -6.80 33.36
CA HIS A 533 -5.95 -7.03 32.16
C HIS A 533 -5.84 -5.75 31.32
N VAL A 534 -5.18 -5.81 30.16
CA VAL A 534 -5.14 -4.71 29.20
C VAL A 534 -6.26 -4.95 28.19
N GLU A 535 -7.43 -4.36 28.42
CA GLU A 535 -8.36 -4.09 27.33
C GLU A 535 -7.91 -2.80 26.62
N PRO A 536 -8.04 -2.72 25.28
CA PRO A 536 -7.68 -1.51 24.57
C PRO A 536 -8.70 -0.41 24.88
N GLU A 537 -8.23 0.73 25.38
CA GLU A 537 -9.04 1.96 25.47
C GLU A 537 -9.45 2.41 24.06
N VAL A 538 -10.64 1.97 23.65
CA VAL A 538 -11.41 2.63 22.60
C VAL A 538 -11.92 3.93 23.20
N LYS A 539 -11.58 5.08 22.61
CA LYS A 539 -12.35 6.30 22.83
C LYS A 539 -13.78 6.02 22.36
N ILE A 540 -14.66 5.71 23.30
CA ILE A 540 -16.10 5.67 23.07
C ILE A 540 -16.53 7.13 22.94
N ASP A 541 -16.42 7.68 21.72
CA ASP A 541 -17.06 8.95 21.38
C ASP A 541 -18.56 8.80 21.63
N SER A 542 -19.07 9.69 22.49
CA SER A 542 -20.43 9.69 23.02
C SER A 542 -21.48 9.33 21.96
N GLU A 543 -22.43 8.46 22.31
CA GLU A 543 -23.52 8.01 21.44
C GLU A 543 -24.46 9.14 20.94
N ASN A 544 -24.23 10.39 21.34
CA ASN A 544 -25.07 11.54 21.01
C ASN A 544 -24.46 12.52 20.00
N GLU A 545 -23.23 12.30 19.51
CA GLU A 545 -22.64 13.20 18.53
C GLU A 545 -22.97 12.76 17.09
N LYS A 546 -23.62 13.65 16.34
CA LYS A 546 -23.92 13.43 14.92
C LYS A 546 -22.63 13.20 14.14
N PRO A 547 -22.49 12.11 13.37
CA PRO A 547 -21.26 11.83 12.66
C PRO A 547 -21.00 12.90 11.60
N LYS A 548 -19.78 13.40 11.60
CA LYS A 548 -19.33 14.48 10.74
C LYS A 548 -18.33 13.97 9.72
N ILE A 549 -18.53 14.31 8.44
CA ILE A 549 -17.62 13.95 7.34
C ILE A 549 -17.29 15.16 6.48
N THR A 550 -16.11 15.12 5.86
CA THR A 550 -15.69 16.10 4.86
C THR A 550 -15.59 15.41 3.51
N LEU A 551 -16.29 15.92 2.50
CA LEU A 551 -16.23 15.43 1.13
C LEU A 551 -15.18 16.22 0.35
N TYR A 552 -14.34 15.52 -0.40
CA TYR A 552 -13.26 16.10 -1.18
C TYR A 552 -13.60 16.13 -2.68
N SER A 553 -14.27 15.08 -3.18
CA SER A 553 -14.56 14.94 -4.59
C SER A 553 -15.69 15.86 -5.05
N GLN A 554 -15.55 16.43 -6.24
CA GLN A 554 -16.56 17.27 -6.88
C GLN A 554 -17.87 16.51 -7.08
N LYS A 555 -17.79 15.21 -7.44
CA LYS A 555 -18.97 14.35 -7.60
C LYS A 555 -19.75 14.22 -6.29
N MET A 556 -19.10 13.85 -5.19
CA MET A 556 -19.81 13.66 -3.91
C MET A 556 -20.27 14.99 -3.30
N LYS A 557 -19.48 16.07 -3.45
CA LYS A 557 -19.90 17.43 -3.03
C LYS A 557 -21.21 17.84 -3.69
N GLY A 558 -21.34 17.65 -5.00
CA GLY A 558 -22.57 17.98 -5.71
C GLY A 558 -23.73 17.01 -5.41
N LEU A 559 -23.45 15.83 -4.86
CA LEU A 559 -24.47 14.86 -4.43
C LEU A 559 -24.99 15.14 -3.02
N LYS A 560 -24.33 15.99 -2.23
CA LYS A 560 -24.64 16.26 -0.81
C LYS A 560 -26.14 16.42 -0.53
N ASP A 561 -26.81 17.33 -1.25
CA ASP A 561 -28.22 17.63 -1.00
C ASP A 561 -29.13 16.47 -1.43
N LEU A 562 -28.77 15.76 -2.50
CA LEU A 562 -29.50 14.59 -2.97
C LEU A 562 -29.37 13.41 -2.00
N LEU A 563 -28.21 13.24 -1.36
CA LEU A 563 -27.92 12.17 -0.42
C LEU A 563 -28.63 12.35 0.93
N LEU A 564 -28.95 13.58 1.32
CA LEU A 564 -29.65 13.92 2.56
C LEU A 564 -31.15 14.17 2.37
N ALA A 565 -31.64 14.26 1.12
CA ALA A 565 -33.04 14.51 0.81
C ALA A 565 -33.98 13.41 1.34
N GLU A 566 -35.21 13.80 1.73
CA GLU A 566 -36.21 12.85 2.22
C GLU A 566 -36.54 11.75 1.19
N LYS A 567 -36.70 12.15 -0.08
CA LYS A 567 -36.86 11.22 -1.22
C LYS A 567 -35.60 11.24 -2.09
N LEU A 568 -34.97 10.08 -2.21
CA LEU A 568 -33.77 9.91 -3.03
C LEU A 568 -34.12 9.94 -4.53
N ASN A 569 -33.52 10.87 -5.26
CA ASN A 569 -33.57 10.88 -6.72
C ASN A 569 -32.49 9.95 -7.28
N THR A 570 -32.81 8.65 -7.34
CA THR A 570 -31.91 7.58 -7.78
C THR A 570 -31.31 7.80 -9.17
N HIS A 571 -32.06 8.46 -10.06
CA HIS A 571 -31.63 8.77 -11.42
C HIS A 571 -30.60 9.91 -11.41
N ALA A 572 -30.86 10.98 -10.66
CA ALA A 572 -29.92 12.09 -10.51
C ALA A 572 -28.60 11.64 -9.89
N ILE A 573 -28.67 10.79 -8.83
CA ILE A 573 -27.47 10.23 -8.19
C ILE A 573 -26.64 9.41 -9.20
N SER A 574 -27.31 8.55 -9.98
CA SER A 574 -26.64 7.72 -10.99
C SER A 574 -26.01 8.56 -12.11
N LEU A 575 -26.73 9.58 -12.61
CA LEU A 575 -26.25 10.46 -13.68
C LEU A 575 -25.02 11.24 -13.24
N GLN A 576 -25.05 11.80 -12.03
CA GLN A 576 -23.95 12.59 -11.49
C GLN A 576 -22.72 11.74 -11.15
N LEU A 577 -22.91 10.53 -10.60
CA LEU A 577 -21.80 9.62 -10.32
C LEU A 577 -21.12 9.14 -11.61
N THR A 578 -21.89 8.85 -12.66
CA THR A 578 -21.37 8.35 -13.95
C THR A 578 -21.03 9.44 -14.96
N ALA A 579 -21.27 10.71 -14.61
CA ALA A 579 -21.18 11.87 -15.52
C ALA A 579 -21.92 11.66 -16.87
N GLN A 580 -23.02 10.90 -16.87
CA GLN A 580 -23.82 10.66 -18.07
C GLN A 580 -24.63 11.90 -18.45
N SER A 581 -24.48 12.38 -19.69
CA SER A 581 -25.14 13.60 -20.19
C SER A 581 -26.58 13.41 -20.69
N GLN A 582 -27.08 12.17 -20.81
CA GLN A 582 -28.42 11.89 -21.34
C GLN A 582 -29.12 10.76 -20.58
N VAL A 583 -30.37 11.01 -20.18
CA VAL A 583 -31.30 9.97 -19.72
C VAL A 583 -31.94 9.34 -20.95
N GLN A 584 -32.08 8.02 -21.00
CA GLN A 584 -32.76 7.35 -22.13
C GLN A 584 -34.18 7.91 -22.28
N ILE A 585 -34.42 8.72 -23.31
CA ILE A 585 -35.76 9.17 -23.68
C ILE A 585 -36.50 7.93 -24.20
N GLY A 586 -37.29 7.31 -23.34
CA GLY A 586 -38.17 6.22 -23.72
C GLY A 586 -39.10 6.69 -24.83
N LYS A 587 -38.89 6.21 -26.06
CA LYS A 587 -39.85 6.38 -27.15
C LYS A 587 -41.14 5.66 -26.76
N LYS A 588 -42.07 6.38 -26.13
CA LYS A 588 -43.49 6.03 -26.20
C LYS A 588 -43.90 6.17 -27.66
N SER A 589 -43.91 5.04 -28.38
CA SER A 589 -44.53 4.95 -29.69
C SER A 589 -46.04 5.19 -29.53
N ARG A 590 -46.46 6.43 -29.79
CA ARG A 590 -47.84 6.74 -30.18
C ARG A 590 -47.80 6.96 -31.68
N GLY A 591 -48.51 6.10 -32.41
CA GLY A 591 -48.53 6.09 -33.86
C GLY A 591 -49.05 7.39 -34.45
N SER A 592 -48.42 7.79 -35.54
CA SER A 592 -49.03 8.42 -36.71
C SER A 592 -47.93 8.55 -37.76
N ASP A 593 -48.26 8.14 -38.98
CA ASP A 593 -47.42 8.08 -40.16
C ASP A 593 -46.67 9.38 -40.46
N ASP A 594 -45.38 9.28 -40.79
CA ASP A 594 -44.85 9.99 -41.96
C ASP A 594 -43.60 9.30 -42.52
N VAL A 595 -43.55 9.28 -43.86
CA VAL A 595 -42.64 8.53 -44.72
C VAL A 595 -41.45 9.42 -45.08
N GLY A 596 -40.21 8.97 -44.86
CA GLY A 596 -39.04 9.79 -45.19
C GLY A 596 -37.66 9.13 -45.07
N VAL A 597 -37.40 8.12 -45.91
CA VAL A 597 -36.13 7.76 -46.57
C VAL A 597 -34.79 8.16 -45.89
N SER A 598 -34.04 7.16 -45.39
CA SER A 598 -32.66 6.82 -45.85
C SER A 598 -32.00 5.76 -44.96
N GLN A 599 -32.02 4.49 -45.43
CA GLN A 599 -31.22 3.38 -44.88
C GLN A 599 -30.02 3.10 -45.80
N ARG A 600 -28.81 2.91 -45.22
CA ARG A 600 -27.83 1.83 -45.53
C ARG A 600 -26.46 2.07 -44.83
N PRO A 601 -25.61 1.05 -44.62
CA PRO A 601 -25.79 -0.06 -43.68
C PRO A 601 -24.56 -0.27 -42.73
N LYS A 602 -24.75 -1.08 -41.68
CA LYS A 602 -23.70 -1.53 -40.75
C LYS A 602 -22.63 -2.37 -41.46
N ARG A 603 -21.35 -2.08 -41.21
CA ARG A 603 -20.21 -2.90 -41.63
C ARG A 603 -19.91 -3.97 -40.59
N THR A 604 -19.85 -5.21 -41.04
CA THR A 604 -19.53 -6.45 -40.32
C THR A 604 -18.06 -6.52 -39.91
N ARG A 605 -17.83 -7.06 -38.72
CA ARG A 605 -16.53 -7.43 -38.14
C ARG A 605 -15.99 -8.67 -38.88
N ARG A 606 -14.72 -8.65 -39.30
CA ARG A 606 -14.02 -9.83 -39.83
C ARG A 606 -13.56 -10.70 -38.66
N GLU A 607 -13.73 -12.01 -38.85
CA GLU A 607 -13.09 -13.09 -38.08
C GLU A 607 -11.57 -13.04 -38.19
#